data_AF-A0A6M0GHC0-F1
#
_entry.id   AF-A0A6M0GHC0-F1
#
_cell.length_a   1.000
_cell.length_b   1.000
_cell.length_c   1.000
_cell.angle_alpha   90.00
_cell.angle_beta   90.00
_cell.angle_gamma   90.00
#
_symmetry.space_group_name_H-M   'P 1'
#
loop_
_entity.id
_entity.type
_entity.pdbx_description
1 polymer ?
#
loop_
_entity_poly.entity_id
_entity_poly.type
_entity_poly.pdbx_seq_one_letter_code
_entity_poly.pdbx_strand_id
1 'polypeptide(L)'
;MSIPTPKIDRRTEQDIINETSALVEDNTEWTSPTGEKIDAGLALVRIFGHLASLVRDRLNRLPDKNFIAFLNLLGAQSQPPQPAKVPLTFHLVEGSPGSTI
;
A
#
# COMPACT_ATOMS: atom_id res chain seq x y z
N MET A 1 6.85 -0.88 16.20
CA MET A 1 7.28 0.14 15.21
C MET A 1 7.10 -0.45 13.83
N SER A 2 6.28 0.16 12.97
CA SER A 2 6.13 -0.29 11.58
C SER A 2 7.27 0.29 10.77
N ILE A 3 8.06 -0.57 10.11
CA ILE A 3 9.05 -0.12 9.14
C ILE A 3 8.25 0.31 7.90
N PRO A 4 8.41 1.55 7.39
CA PRO A 4 7.68 1.99 6.22
C PRO A 4 8.05 1.13 5.02
N THR A 5 7.06 0.73 4.23
CA THR A 5 7.26 -0.08 3.03
C THR A 5 8.20 0.64 2.07
N PRO A 6 9.33 0.02 1.68
CA PRO A 6 10.25 0.65 0.75
C PRO A 6 9.59 0.81 -0.62
N LYS A 7 9.66 2.02 -1.19
CA LYS A 7 9.27 2.25 -2.59
C LYS A 7 10.34 1.68 -3.51
N ILE A 8 9.93 0.79 -4.41
CA ILE A 8 10.78 0.21 -5.45
C ILE A 8 11.15 1.29 -6.48
N ASP A 9 10.14 2.04 -6.93
CA ASP A 9 10.32 3.17 -7.83
C ASP A 9 9.88 4.46 -7.13
N ARG A 10 10.80 5.43 -7.06
CA ARG A 10 10.62 6.71 -6.35
C ARG A 10 10.19 7.85 -7.28
N ARG A 11 10.18 7.65 -8.59
CA ARG A 11 9.82 8.68 -9.57
C ARG A 11 8.38 9.15 -9.37
N THR A 12 8.17 10.46 -9.43
CA THR A 12 6.84 11.07 -9.50
C THR A 12 6.25 10.92 -10.90
N GLU A 13 4.95 11.20 -11.07
CA GLU A 13 4.34 11.21 -12.41
C GLU A 13 4.99 12.26 -13.30
N GLN A 14 5.35 13.42 -12.73
CA GLN A 14 6.05 14.47 -13.47
C GLN A 14 7.45 14.03 -13.91
N ASP A 15 8.17 13.29 -13.07
CA ASP A 15 9.48 12.75 -13.44
C ASP A 15 9.35 11.80 -14.64
N ILE A 16 8.32 10.93 -14.64
CA ILE A 16 8.03 10.03 -15.76
C ILE A 16 7.67 10.82 -17.02
N ILE A 17 6.85 11.86 -16.91
CA ILE A 17 6.48 12.72 -18.05
C ILE A 17 7.74 13.40 -18.63
N ASN A 18 8.58 13.98 -17.77
CA ASN A 18 9.80 14.67 -18.20
C ASN A 18 10.80 13.72 -18.87
N GLU A 19 11.01 12.54 -18.27
CA GLU A 19 11.88 11.50 -18.83
C GLU A 19 11.34 10.99 -20.18
N THR A 20 10.02 10.79 -20.27
CA THR A 20 9.38 10.39 -21.54
C THR A 20 9.53 11.45 -22.60
N SER A 21 9.30 12.74 -22.28
CA SER A 21 9.49 13.84 -23.24
C SER A 21 10.93 13.86 -23.76
N ALA A 22 11.92 13.78 -22.86
CA ALA A 22 13.33 13.77 -23.25
C ALA A 22 13.66 12.59 -24.18
N LEU A 23 13.15 11.39 -23.88
CA LEU A 23 13.34 10.22 -24.75
C LEU A 23 12.67 10.40 -26.12
N VAL A 24 11.49 11.01 -26.20
CA VAL A 24 10.82 11.25 -27.49
C VAL A 24 11.60 12.26 -28.32
N GLU A 25 12.12 13.33 -27.70
CA GLU A 25 12.96 14.33 -28.38
C GLU A 25 14.27 13.71 -28.90
N ASP A 26 14.89 12.81 -28.14
CA ASP A 26 16.15 12.17 -28.54
C ASP A 26 15.97 11.16 -29.69
N ASN A 27 14.76 10.60 -29.86
CA ASN A 27 14.51 9.49 -30.79
C ASN A 27 13.59 9.87 -31.96
N THR A 28 13.06 11.09 -32.00
CA THR A 28 12.13 11.54 -33.04
C THR A 28 12.38 13.00 -33.42
N GLU A 29 11.70 13.49 -34.45
CA GLU A 29 11.76 14.91 -34.85
C GLU A 29 10.86 15.82 -34.00
N TRP A 30 10.12 15.26 -33.04
CA TRP A 30 9.22 16.03 -32.18
C TRP A 30 10.00 16.79 -31.10
N THR A 31 9.58 18.03 -30.82
CA THR A 31 10.11 18.85 -29.72
C THR A 31 8.97 19.27 -28.83
N SER A 32 9.15 19.15 -27.51
CA SER A 32 8.13 19.53 -26.55
C SER A 32 7.82 21.02 -26.67
N PRO A 33 6.54 21.40 -26.78
CA PRO A 33 6.16 22.81 -26.78
C PRO A 33 6.47 23.45 -25.41
N THR A 34 7.03 24.65 -25.44
CA THR A 34 7.31 25.46 -24.25
C THR A 34 6.11 26.34 -23.88
N GLY A 35 5.78 26.45 -22.58
CA GLY A 35 4.72 27.34 -22.07
C GLY A 35 3.32 26.70 -22.04
N GLU A 36 2.28 27.49 -22.32
CA GLU A 36 0.87 27.05 -22.25
C GLU A 36 0.38 26.31 -23.51
N LYS A 37 1.23 26.15 -24.55
CA LYS A 37 0.85 25.40 -25.75
C LYS A 37 0.86 23.90 -25.47
N ILE A 38 -0.29 23.26 -25.66
CA ILE A 38 -0.43 21.81 -25.66
C ILE A 38 -0.64 21.36 -27.10
N ASP A 39 0.25 20.51 -27.60
CA ASP A 39 0.08 19.80 -28.87
C ASP A 39 -0.36 18.35 -28.63
N ALA A 40 -0.68 17.63 -29.71
CA ALA A 40 -1.09 16.24 -29.62
C ALA A 40 0.02 15.32 -29.07
N GLY A 41 1.29 15.63 -29.35
CA GLY A 41 2.44 14.88 -28.84
C GLY A 41 2.54 14.96 -27.31
N LEU A 42 2.51 16.17 -26.75
CA LEU A 42 2.54 16.37 -25.31
C LEU A 42 1.31 15.76 -24.61
N ALA A 43 0.14 15.79 -25.25
CA ALA A 43 -1.05 15.12 -24.73
C ALA A 43 -0.83 13.60 -24.59
N LEU A 44 -0.26 12.95 -25.62
CA LEU A 44 0.06 11.53 -25.59
C LEU A 44 1.11 11.20 -24.51
N VAL A 45 2.15 12.02 -24.38
CA VAL A 45 3.17 11.85 -23.33
C VAL A 45 2.55 11.93 -21.94
N ARG A 46 1.64 12.88 -21.70
CA ARG A 46 0.93 13.00 -20.41
C ARG A 46 0.04 11.80 -20.14
N ILE A 47 -0.72 11.33 -21.13
CA ILE A 47 -1.55 10.13 -21.00
C ILE A 47 -0.68 8.91 -20.67
N PHE A 48 0.44 8.75 -21.39
CA PHE A 48 1.39 7.68 -21.11
C PHE A 48 1.97 7.79 -19.70
N GLY A 49 2.41 8.98 -19.30
CA GLY A 49 2.96 9.24 -17.97
C GLY A 49 1.97 8.88 -16.86
N HIS A 50 0.70 9.21 -17.04
CA HIS A 50 -0.37 8.80 -16.14
C HIS A 50 -0.55 7.27 -16.09
N LEU A 51 -0.62 6.60 -17.24
CA LEU A 51 -0.75 5.13 -17.27
C LEU A 51 0.46 4.43 -16.63
N ALA A 52 1.67 4.94 -16.87
CA ALA A 52 2.88 4.45 -16.25
C ALA A 52 2.91 4.70 -14.73
N SER A 53 2.37 5.83 -14.26
CA SER A 53 2.26 6.15 -12.83
C SER A 53 1.35 5.14 -12.10
N LEU A 54 0.27 4.68 -12.75
CA LEU A 54 -0.60 3.61 -12.21
C LEU A 54 0.15 2.27 -12.07
N VAL A 55 1.01 1.92 -13.04
CA VAL A 55 1.83 0.70 -12.98
C VAL A 55 2.88 0.80 -11.87
N ARG A 56 3.57 1.94 -11.78
CA ARG A 56 4.51 2.25 -10.70
C ARG A 56 3.85 2.12 -9.33
N ASP A 57 2.63 2.61 -9.16
CA ASP A 57 1.92 2.54 -7.88
C ASP A 57 1.58 1.10 -7.49
N ARG A 58 1.24 0.25 -8.46
CA ARG A 58 1.06 -1.19 -8.22
C ARG A 58 2.37 -1.88 -7.89
N LEU A 59 3.46 -1.53 -8.57
CA LEU A 59 4.80 -2.05 -8.28
C LEU A 59 5.23 -1.71 -6.85
N ASN A 60 4.96 -0.48 -6.40
CA ASN A 60 5.30 -0.05 -5.05
C ASN A 60 4.49 -0.74 -3.93
N ARG A 61 3.42 -1.47 -4.26
CA ARG A 61 2.67 -2.33 -3.31
C ARG A 61 3.20 -3.77 -3.26
N LEU A 62 4.12 -4.14 -4.16
CA LEU A 62 4.68 -5.48 -4.24
C LEU A 62 5.42 -5.91 -2.96
N PRO A 63 6.22 -5.04 -2.29
CA PRO A 63 6.90 -5.45 -1.06
C PRO A 63 5.94 -5.89 0.05
N ASP A 64 4.80 -5.22 0.22
CA ASP A 64 3.78 -5.61 1.20
C ASP A 64 3.21 -7.00 0.89
N LYS A 65 2.87 -7.25 -0.38
CA LYS A 65 2.36 -8.55 -0.82
C LYS A 65 3.38 -9.66 -0.59
N ASN A 66 4.66 -9.40 -0.88
CA ASN A 66 5.74 -10.36 -0.70
C ASN A 66 6.02 -10.63 0.79
N PHE A 67 5.91 -9.61 1.64
CA PHE A 67 6.04 -9.78 3.09
C PHE A 67 4.99 -10.75 3.65
N ILE A 68 3.72 -10.58 3.27
CA ILE A 68 2.66 -11.51 3.68
C ILE A 68 2.89 -12.91 3.11
N ALA A 69 3.30 -13.03 1.84
CA ALA A 69 3.62 -14.31 1.24
C ALA A 69 4.76 -15.03 1.99
N PHE A 70 5.79 -14.30 2.42
CA PHE A 70 6.88 -14.83 3.22
C PHE A 70 6.41 -15.30 4.60
N LEU A 71 5.56 -14.54 5.29
CA LEU A 71 4.98 -14.95 6.57
C LEU A 71 4.15 -16.24 6.43
N ASN A 72 3.33 -16.31 5.38
CA ASN A 72 2.54 -17.51 5.08
C ASN A 72 3.43 -18.72 4.80
N LEU A 73 4.55 -18.53 4.08
CA LEU A 73 5.53 -19.59 3.81
C LEU A 73 6.16 -20.14 5.10
N LEU A 74 6.41 -19.27 6.09
CA LEU A 74 6.91 -19.68 7.40
C LEU A 74 5.84 -20.31 8.30
N GLY A 75 4.59 -20.40 7.83
CA GLY A 75 3.47 -20.92 8.63
C GLY A 75 3.00 -19.94 9.71
N ALA A 76 3.37 -18.66 9.63
CA ALA A 76 2.86 -17.66 10.55
C ALA A 76 1.36 -17.47 10.35
N GLN A 77 0.60 -17.53 11.44
CA GLN A 77 -0.84 -17.30 11.44
C GLN A 77 -1.17 -16.23 12.48
N SER A 78 -2.22 -15.44 12.21
CA SER A 78 -2.73 -14.50 13.20
C SER A 78 -3.23 -15.27 14.41
N GLN A 79 -2.82 -14.86 15.61
CA GLN A 79 -3.33 -15.50 16.82
C GLN A 79 -4.84 -15.33 16.94
N PRO A 80 -5.58 -16.39 17.29
CA PRO A 80 -7.02 -16.28 17.48
C PRO A 80 -7.34 -15.39 18.68
N PRO A 81 -8.48 -14.69 18.68
CA PRO A 81 -8.92 -13.89 19.81
C PRO A 81 -9.00 -14.76 21.07
N GLN A 82 -8.46 -14.28 22.17
CA GLN A 82 -8.48 -14.97 23.45
C GLN A 82 -9.61 -14.40 24.33
N PRO A 83 -10.47 -15.25 24.92
CA PRO A 83 -11.51 -14.77 25.82
C PRO A 83 -10.87 -14.14 27.06
N ALA A 84 -11.36 -12.97 27.47
CA ALA A 84 -10.96 -12.35 28.71
C ALA A 84 -11.39 -13.21 29.91
N LYS A 85 -10.51 -13.36 30.89
CA LYS A 85 -10.81 -14.05 32.16
C LYS A 85 -10.83 -13.01 33.28
N VAL A 86 -11.89 -13.01 34.07
CA VAL A 86 -12.07 -12.09 35.20
C VAL A 86 -12.47 -12.92 36.42
N PRO A 87 -11.84 -12.70 37.59
CA PRO A 87 -12.28 -13.33 38.82
C PRO A 87 -13.65 -12.77 39.24
N LEU A 88 -14.61 -13.65 39.55
CA LEU A 88 -15.92 -13.28 40.06
C LEU A 88 -16.12 -13.89 41.45
N THR A 89 -16.67 -13.10 42.36
CA THR A 89 -17.11 -13.56 43.68
C THR A 89 -18.63 -13.62 43.70
N PHE A 90 -19.17 -14.79 44.01
CA PHE A 90 -20.60 -14.99 44.19
C PHE A 90 -20.91 -15.07 45.69
N HIS A 91 -21.94 -14.34 46.12
CA HIS A 91 -22.46 -14.42 47.48
C HIS A 91 -23.74 -15.27 47.47
N LEU A 92 -23.85 -16.21 48.42
CA LEU A 92 -25.06 -17.02 48.58
C LEU A 92 -26.20 -16.17 49.17
N VAL A 93 -27.43 -16.48 48.76
CA VAL A 93 -28.64 -15.91 49.35
C VAL A 93 -28.97 -16.67 50.63
N GLU A 94 -29.48 -15.98 51.66
CA GLU A 94 -29.96 -16.58 52.90
C GLU A 94 -30.96 -17.72 52.62
N GLY A 95 -30.78 -18.86 53.30
CA GLY A 95 -31.63 -20.05 53.15
C GLY A 95 -31.20 -21.02 52.05
N SER A 96 -30.07 -20.78 51.36
CA SER A 96 -29.52 -21.73 50.38
C SER A 96 -28.99 -23.01 51.06
N PRO A 97 -29.31 -24.23 50.55
CA PRO A 97 -28.79 -25.47 51.12
C PRO A 97 -27.26 -25.53 50.95
N GLY A 98 -26.54 -25.38 52.07
CA GLY A 98 -25.08 -25.18 52.12
C GLY A 98 -24.65 -23.88 52.84
N SER A 99 -25.58 -22.99 53.18
CA SER A 99 -25.35 -21.75 53.93
C SER A 99 -25.26 -21.94 55.46
N THR A 100 -25.22 -23.17 55.96
CA THR A 100 -25.25 -23.46 57.40
C THR A 100 -23.86 -23.84 57.89
N ILE A 101 -23.17 -22.87 58.51
CA ILE A 101 -22.20 -23.12 59.58
C ILE A 101 -22.74 -22.45 60.82
#